data_AF-A0A1G0YGW4-F1
#
_entry.id   AF-A0A1G0YGW4-F1
#
_cell.length_a   1.000
_cell.length_b   1.000
_cell.length_c   1.000
_cell.angle_alpha   90.00
_cell.angle_beta   90.00
_cell.angle_gamma   90.00
#
_symmetry.space_group_name_H-M   'P 1'
#
loop_
_entity.id
_entity.type
_entity.pdbx_description
1 polymer ?
#
loop_
_entity_poly.entity_id
_entity_poly.type
_entity_poly.pdbx_seq_one_letter_code
_entity_poly.pdbx_strand_id
1 'polypeptide(L)' 'MSKKEKLMRQEINNPQGLSFEDFKTLLSRCDWVDDHQTGSYSIWYSPKRFRISIQNKCGMAKGYQVKQFLAQYDEENKNE' A
#
# COMPACT_ATOMS: atom_id res chain seq x y z
N MET A 1 -18.49 9.32 -3.63
CA MET A 1 -17.16 8.90 -3.16
C MET A 1 -17.23 7.44 -2.77
N SER A 2 -16.56 6.58 -3.52
CA SER A 2 -16.37 5.19 -3.15
C SER A 2 -15.54 5.09 -1.87
N LYS A 3 -15.73 4.01 -1.12
CA LYS A 3 -14.97 3.72 0.12
C LYS A 3 -13.45 3.71 -0.15
N LYS A 4 -13.05 3.28 -1.36
CA LYS A 4 -11.69 3.33 -1.91
C LYS A 4 -11.14 4.75 -2.00
N GLU A 5 -11.89 5.70 -2.56
CA GLU A 5 -11.47 7.10 -2.69
C GLU A 5 -11.32 7.80 -1.34
N LYS A 6 -12.18 7.48 -0.36
CA LYS A 6 -12.07 8.02 1.00
C LYS A 6 -10.82 7.54 1.71
N LEU A 7 -10.53 6.24 1.63
CA LEU A 7 -9.28 5.67 2.15
C LEU A 7 -8.07 6.35 1.49
N MET A 8 -8.02 6.39 0.16
CA MET A 8 -6.91 6.99 -0.58
C MET A 8 -6.66 8.45 -0.21
N ARG A 9 -7.72 9.25 -0.06
CA ARG A 9 -7.60 10.65 0.38
C ARG A 9 -7.08 10.76 1.81
N GLN A 10 -7.49 9.87 2.73
CA GLN A 10 -6.95 9.86 4.09
C GLN A 10 -5.47 9.44 4.12
N GLU A 11 -5.07 8.51 3.25
CA GLU A 11 -3.71 7.98 3.17
C GLU A 11 -2.74 8.97 2.52
N ILE A 12 -3.20 9.74 1.53
CA ILE A 12 -2.45 10.87 0.94
C ILE A 12 -2.22 11.97 1.98
N ASN A 13 -3.24 12.27 2.80
CA ASN A 13 -3.16 13.34 3.79
C ASN A 13 -2.45 12.92 5.09
N ASN A 14 -2.44 11.62 5.44
CA ASN A 14 -1.78 11.11 6.65
C ASN A 14 -1.15 9.70 6.44
N PRO A 15 -0.01 9.62 5.73
CA PRO A 15 0.65 8.34 5.44
C PRO A 15 1.26 7.64 6.67
N GLN A 16 1.35 8.32 7.83
CA GLN A 16 1.92 7.76 9.07
C GLN A 16 0.87 7.14 10.01
N GLY A 17 -0.42 7.35 9.73
CA GLY A 17 -1.52 6.88 10.57
C GLY A 17 -2.16 5.57 10.13
N LEU A 18 -1.61 4.88 9.14
CA LEU A 18 -2.20 3.67 8.58
C LEU A 18 -1.76 2.44 9.38
N SER A 19 -2.71 1.67 9.88
CA SER A 19 -2.41 0.38 10.50
C SER A 19 -1.85 -0.59 9.46
N PHE A 20 -1.01 -1.52 9.89
CA PHE A 20 -0.41 -2.49 8.98
C PHE A 20 -1.46 -3.37 8.29
N GLU A 21 -2.55 -3.71 9.00
CA GLU A 21 -3.65 -4.50 8.45
C GLU A 21 -4.51 -3.72 7.46
N ASP A 22 -4.78 -2.43 7.75
CA ASP A 22 -5.45 -1.56 6.78
C ASP A 22 -4.60 -1.40 5.53
N PHE A 23 -3.27 -1.30 5.66
CA PHE A 23 -2.39 -1.18 4.51
C PHE A 23 -2.41 -2.44 3.62
N LYS A 24 -2.38 -3.65 4.18
CA LYS A 24 -2.57 -4.89 3.41
C LYS A 24 -3.94 -4.94 2.72
N THR A 25 -4.98 -4.50 3.43
CA THR A 25 -6.34 -4.44 2.88
C THR A 25 -6.42 -3.47 1.71
N LEU A 26 -5.74 -2.33 1.80
CA LEU A 26 -5.65 -1.35 0.72
C LEU A 26 -4.94 -1.93 -0.50
N LEU A 27 -3.78 -2.56 -0.29
CA LEU A 27 -3.00 -3.21 -1.36
C LEU A 27 -3.86 -4.23 -2.10
N SER A 28 -4.51 -5.14 -1.37
CA SER A 28 -5.39 -6.15 -1.94
C SER A 28 -6.55 -5.54 -2.75
N ARG A 29 -7.13 -4.42 -2.30
CA ARG A 29 -8.19 -3.70 -3.04
C ARG A 29 -7.70 -2.93 -4.27
N CYS A 30 -6.38 -2.76 -4.40
CA CYS A 30 -5.75 -2.12 -5.54
C CYS A 30 -5.11 -3.14 -6.49
N ASP A 31 -5.52 -4.42 -6.41
CA ASP A 31 -4.98 -5.52 -7.19
C ASP A 31 -3.49 -5.78 -6.97
N TRP A 32 -2.94 -5.37 -5.82
CA TRP A 32 -1.61 -5.82 -5.43
C TRP A 32 -1.70 -7.23 -4.86
N VAL A 33 -0.72 -8.05 -5.22
CA VAL A 33 -0.66 -9.47 -4.86
C VAL A 33 0.41 -9.68 -3.79
N ASP A 34 0.03 -10.32 -2.69
CA ASP A 34 0.98 -10.84 -1.69
C ASP A 34 1.70 -12.05 -2.28
N ASP A 35 3.03 -12.02 -2.27
CA ASP A 35 3.86 -13.07 -2.86
C ASP A 35 4.39 -14.03 -1.79
N HIS A 36 5.15 -13.49 -0.83
CA HIS A 36 5.63 -14.24 0.32
C HIS A 36 6.06 -13.30 1.46
N GLN A 37 6.19 -13.89 2.64
CA GLN A 37 6.77 -13.25 3.80
C GLN A 37 8.23 -13.69 3.98
N THR A 38 9.15 -12.73 4.09
CA THR A 38 10.55 -12.96 4.44
C THR A 38 10.85 -12.29 5.78
N GLY A 39 10.93 -13.09 6.85
CA GLY A 39 11.10 -12.58 8.21
C GLY A 39 9.92 -11.68 8.62
N SER A 40 10.21 -10.44 9.05
CA SER A 40 9.17 -9.46 9.43
C SER A 40 8.64 -8.64 8.25
N TYR A 41 9.07 -8.93 7.02
CA TYR A 41 8.67 -8.21 5.82
C TYR A 41 7.71 -9.07 4.98
N SER A 42 6.66 -8.47 4.45
CA SER A 42 5.82 -9.08 3.40
C SER A 42 6.15 -8.43 2.06
N ILE A 43 6.33 -9.24 1.02
CA ILE A 43 6.62 -8.80 -0.35
C ILE A 43 5.32 -8.79 -1.15
N TRP A 44 5.05 -7.66 -1.79
CA TRP A 44 3.84 -7.42 -2.59
C TRP A 44 4.21 -6.92 -3.98
N TYR A 45 3.42 -7.28 -4.98
CA TYR A 45 3.58 -6.83 -6.36
C TYR A 45 2.36 -6.08 -6.86
N SER A 46 2.58 -4.98 -7.59
CA SER A 46 1.53 -4.26 -8.30
C SER A 46 1.08 -5.03 -9.56
N PRO A 47 -0.07 -4.65 -10.16
CA PRO A 47 -0.50 -5.18 -11.45
C PRO A 47 0.55 -5.03 -12.57
N LYS A 48 1.37 -3.96 -12.53
CA LYS A 48 2.48 -3.76 -13.47
C LYS A 48 3.81 -4.34 -12.98
N ARG A 49 3.76 -5.28 -12.02
CA ARG A 49 4.91 -6.02 -11.45
C ARG A 49 5.91 -5.16 -10.67
N PHE A 50 5.51 -4.00 -10.16
CA PHE A 50 6.33 -3.23 -9.25
C PHE A 50 6.33 -3.88 -7.86
N ARG A 51 7.52 -4.08 -7.28
CA ARG A 51 7.69 -4.75 -6.00
C ARG A 51 7.76 -3.74 -4.85
N ILE A 52 6.96 -3.94 -3.80
CA ILE A 52 7.18 -3.30 -2.50
C ILE A 52 7.38 -4.33 -1.40
N SER A 53 8.16 -3.95 -0.40
CA SER A 53 8.28 -4.68 0.86
C SER A 53 7.62 -3.87 1.97
N ILE A 54 6.62 -4.43 2.62
CA ILE A 54 5.92 -3.82 3.75
C ILE A 54 6.38 -4.47 5.05
N GLN A 55 6.45 -3.70 6.14
CA GLN A 55 6.86 -4.20 7.45
C GLN A 55 5.93 -3.63 8.51
N ASN A 56 5.49 -4.49 9.42
CA ASN A 56 4.77 -4.07 10.61
C ASN A 56 5.72 -3.39 11.61
N LYS A 57 5.44 -2.14 11.96
CA LYS A 57 6.11 -1.41 13.04
C LYS A 57 5.08 -1.10 14.14
N CYS A 58 5.06 -1.92 15.19
CA CYS A 58 4.15 -1.76 16.34
C CYS A 58 2.66 -1.61 15.95
N GLY A 59 2.18 -2.42 15.00
CA GLY A 59 0.81 -2.38 14.49
C GLY A 59 0.61 -1.41 13.32
N MET A 60 1.62 -0.60 12.97
CA MET A 60 1.52 0.45 11.95
C MET A 60 2.33 0.10 10.70
N ALA A 61 1.83 0.54 9.54
CA ALA A 61 2.64 0.59 8.33
C ALA A 61 3.69 1.70 8.44
N LYS A 62 4.86 1.49 7.82
CA LYS A 62 5.84 2.58 7.76
C LYS A 62 5.39 3.59 6.71
N GLY A 63 5.36 4.87 7.08
CA GLY A 63 4.85 5.91 6.18
C GLY A 63 5.57 6.03 4.84
N TYR A 64 6.87 5.67 4.75
CA TYR A 64 7.54 5.63 3.46
C TYR A 64 7.04 4.49 2.55
N GLN A 65 6.62 3.35 3.10
CA GLN A 65 6.08 2.22 2.34
C GLN A 65 4.71 2.60 1.76
N VAL A 66 3.91 3.30 2.55
CA VAL A 66 2.63 3.89 2.09
C VAL A 66 2.89 4.91 0.97
N LYS A 67 3.89 5.79 1.11
CA LYS A 67 4.29 6.73 0.05
C LYS A 67 4.75 6.03 -1.23
N GLN A 68 5.54 4.95 -1.12
CA GLN A 68 5.99 4.17 -2.28
C GLN A 68 4.80 3.54 -3.01
N PHE A 69 3.86 2.95 -2.28
CA PHE A 69 2.61 2.44 -2.84
C PHE A 69 1.83 3.55 -3.57
N LEU A 70 1.61 4.71 -2.94
CA LEU A 70 0.84 5.81 -3.53
C LEU A 70 1.49 6.37 -4.79
N ALA A 71 2.82 6.56 -4.78
CA ALA A 71 3.55 7.03 -5.94
C ALA A 71 3.45 6.05 -7.11
N GLN A 72 3.62 4.75 -6.84
CA GLN A 72 3.47 3.73 -7.87
C GLN A 72 2.03 3.65 -8.38
N TYR A 73 1.03 3.67 -7.49
CA TYR A 73 -0.38 3.64 -7.88
C TYR A 73 -0.73 4.81 -8.79
N ASP A 74 -0.31 6.03 -8.45
CA ASP A 74 -0.51 7.23 -9.27
C ASP A 74 0.18 7.11 -10.64
N GLU A 75 1.42 6.63 -10.70
CA GLU A 75 2.14 6.40 -11.95
C GLU A 75 1.46 5.34 -12.84
N GLU A 76 0.91 4.29 -12.23
CA GLU A 76 0.22 3.23 -12.95
C GLU A 76 -1.13 3.69 -13.51
N ASN A 77 -1.85 4.55 -12.78
CA ASN A 77 -3.19 5.06 -13.15
C ASN A 77 -3.14 6.32 -14.02
N LYS A 78 -2.04 7.08 -14.04
CA LYS A 78 -1.86 8.25 -14.94
C LYS A 78 -1.73 7.89 -16.42
N ASN A 79 -1.45 6.62 -16.70
CA ASN A 79 -1.22 6.10 -18.04
C ASN A 79 -2.46 5.38 -18.63
N GLU A 80 -3.64 5.56 -18.02
CA GLU A 80 -4.96 5.16 -18.53
C GLU A 80 -5.79 6.40 -18.87
#